data_AF-A0A1G4AQ68-F1
#
_entry.id   AF-A0A1G4AQ68-F1
#
_cell.length_a   1.000
_cell.length_b   1.000
_cell.length_c   1.000
_cell.angle_alpha   90.00
_cell.angle_beta   90.00
_cell.angle_gamma   90.00
#
_symmetry.space_group_name_H-M   'P 1'
#
loop_
_entity.id
_entity.type
_entity.pdbx_description
1 polymer ?
#
loop_
_entity_poly.entity_id
_entity_poly.type
_entity_poly.pdbx_seq_one_letter_code
_entity_poly.pdbx_strand_id
1 'polypeptide(L)'
;MTSFTFDQFVAFGSDSAGLERILRGLQALTAIFSAYPSLVALALLDADPPILEALGPLRGHLTLTRRFIRFFWFLNSFGTSYNLYTSISSSPSSSGDGSAKRSSRGAGLETWLDIIKFTLLGLYGGLESLTLPDLLGVPQIAYFGAERTRSLNVEAQRFWFLALVFGVFANLTRILKAFAYAPVPQHGHGYGTGEKPVEEKSTVEGDVVTGEKVGGEDDGEEKLDWEAERARLRAIVMKRREGRKRWRREVAFKIKSLGRKIISDLLDCLIPGGILGWVNIQPGTGGIVMLITSVMTSRDIWERCGATVREKRSS
;
A
#
# COMPACT_ATOMS: atom_id res chain seq x y z
N MET A 1 -24.01 23.13 -10.67
CA MET A 1 -22.99 22.57 -9.75
C MET A 1 -23.24 21.08 -9.61
N THR A 2 -22.61 20.22 -10.40
CA THR A 2 -22.65 18.78 -10.10
C THR A 2 -21.88 18.56 -8.79
N SER A 3 -22.52 17.88 -7.84
CA SER A 3 -21.89 17.56 -6.56
C SER A 3 -20.58 16.81 -6.82
N PHE A 4 -19.49 17.18 -6.15
CA PHE A 4 -18.20 16.47 -6.23
C PHE A 4 -18.36 14.95 -6.10
N THR A 5 -19.31 14.53 -5.25
CA THR A 5 -19.64 13.12 -5.04
C THR A 5 -20.18 12.43 -6.28
N PHE A 6 -20.92 13.14 -7.14
CA PHE A 6 -21.45 12.59 -8.39
C PHE A 6 -20.31 12.35 -9.39
N ASP A 7 -19.43 13.32 -9.59
CA ASP A 7 -18.28 13.16 -10.49
C ASP A 7 -17.34 12.04 -10.01
N GLN A 8 -17.14 11.92 -8.69
CA GLN A 8 -16.39 10.81 -8.10
C GLN A 8 -17.08 9.46 -8.33
N PHE A 9 -18.41 9.40 -8.23
CA PHE A 9 -19.18 8.19 -8.53
C PHE A 9 -19.06 7.79 -10.00
N VAL A 10 -19.18 8.74 -10.93
CA VAL A 10 -19.00 8.50 -12.36
C VAL A 10 -17.58 8.00 -12.64
N ALA A 11 -16.55 8.61 -12.03
CA ALA A 11 -15.16 8.17 -12.17
C ALA A 11 -14.93 6.76 -11.59
N PHE A 12 -15.62 6.39 -10.52
CA PHE A 12 -15.54 5.05 -9.94
C PHE A 12 -16.25 4.01 -10.81
N GLY A 13 -17.46 4.31 -11.31
CA GLY A 13 -18.24 3.41 -12.15
C GLY A 13 -17.71 3.24 -13.58
N SER A 14 -16.90 4.18 -14.07
CA SER A 14 -16.19 4.07 -15.35
C SER A 14 -14.79 3.45 -15.23
N ASP A 15 -14.28 3.28 -14.01
CA ASP A 15 -12.99 2.62 -13.77
C ASP A 15 -13.16 1.10 -13.79
N SER A 16 -12.33 0.43 -14.60
CA SER A 16 -12.38 -1.04 -14.74
C SER A 16 -12.16 -1.78 -13.42
N ALA A 17 -11.32 -1.25 -12.52
CA ALA A 17 -11.12 -1.83 -11.20
C ALA A 17 -12.33 -1.59 -10.29
N GLY A 18 -12.96 -0.40 -10.36
CA GLY A 18 -14.22 -0.11 -9.67
C GLY A 18 -15.33 -1.09 -10.07
N LEU A 19 -15.56 -1.27 -11.37
CA LEU A 19 -16.53 -2.23 -11.89
C LEU A 19 -16.23 -3.67 -11.46
N GLU A 20 -14.96 -4.10 -11.52
CA GLU A 20 -14.56 -5.42 -11.06
C GLU A 20 -14.89 -5.65 -9.59
N ARG A 21 -14.71 -4.64 -8.71
CA ARG A 21 -15.06 -4.74 -7.30
C ARG A 21 -16.57 -4.75 -7.05
N ILE A 22 -17.36 -3.99 -7.81
CA ILE A 22 -18.82 -4.06 -7.75
C ILE A 22 -19.28 -5.48 -8.07
N LEU A 23 -18.81 -6.03 -9.19
CA LEU A 23 -19.15 -7.39 -9.60
C LEU A 23 -18.67 -8.45 -8.59
N ARG A 24 -17.50 -8.25 -7.97
CA ARG A 24 -17.00 -9.12 -6.88
C ARG A 24 -17.95 -9.08 -5.68
N GLY A 25 -18.44 -7.90 -5.32
CA GLY A 25 -19.43 -7.72 -4.27
C GLY A 25 -20.76 -8.41 -4.60
N LEU A 26 -21.27 -8.26 -5.82
CA LEU A 26 -22.48 -8.96 -6.27
C LEU A 26 -22.30 -10.48 -6.25
N GLN A 27 -21.15 -10.98 -6.70
CA GLN A 27 -20.82 -12.41 -6.63
C GLN A 27 -20.74 -12.91 -5.18
N ALA A 28 -20.24 -12.09 -4.27
CA ALA A 28 -20.20 -12.41 -2.85
C ALA A 28 -21.61 -12.50 -2.27
N LEU A 29 -22.51 -11.57 -2.62
CA LEU A 29 -23.91 -11.60 -2.20
C LEU A 29 -24.64 -12.84 -2.71
N THR A 30 -24.47 -13.22 -3.98
CA THR A 30 -25.10 -14.44 -4.50
C THR A 30 -24.58 -15.69 -3.78
N ALA A 31 -23.30 -15.73 -3.41
CA ALA A 31 -22.74 -16.83 -2.62
C ALA A 31 -23.29 -16.88 -1.18
N ILE A 32 -23.48 -15.72 -0.53
CA ILE A 32 -24.07 -15.63 0.82
C ILE A 32 -25.52 -16.09 0.79
N PHE A 33 -26.32 -15.58 -0.14
CA PHE A 33 -27.74 -15.93 -0.28
C PHE A 33 -27.94 -17.41 -0.63
N SER A 34 -27.07 -17.96 -1.48
CA SER A 34 -27.09 -19.40 -1.79
C SER A 34 -26.74 -20.27 -0.57
N ALA A 35 -25.87 -19.78 0.33
CA ALA A 35 -25.49 -20.52 1.54
C ALA A 35 -26.47 -20.35 2.71
N TYR A 36 -27.19 -19.22 2.77
CA TYR A 36 -28.14 -18.90 3.82
C TYR A 36 -29.49 -18.46 3.21
N PRO A 37 -30.33 -19.41 2.74
CA PRO A 37 -31.61 -19.09 2.10
C PRO A 37 -32.58 -18.30 2.99
N SER A 38 -32.47 -18.44 4.31
CA SER A 38 -33.24 -17.65 5.28
C SER A 38 -33.00 -16.13 5.19
N LEU A 39 -31.81 -15.72 4.75
CA LEU A 39 -31.51 -14.30 4.49
C LEU A 39 -32.26 -13.78 3.25
N VAL A 40 -32.52 -14.64 2.26
CA VAL A 40 -33.31 -14.27 1.07
C VAL A 40 -34.76 -14.03 1.47
N ALA A 41 -35.34 -14.92 2.27
CA ALA A 41 -36.68 -14.75 2.83
C ALA A 41 -36.82 -13.44 3.62
N LEU A 42 -35.78 -13.07 4.38
CA LEU A 42 -35.76 -11.82 5.14
C LEU A 42 -35.57 -10.58 4.24
N ALA A 43 -34.70 -10.66 3.23
CA ALA A 43 -34.33 -9.53 2.39
C ALA A 43 -35.39 -9.21 1.33
N LEU A 44 -36.01 -10.23 0.75
CA LEU A 44 -37.03 -10.07 -0.30
C LEU A 44 -38.45 -10.14 0.24
N LEU A 45 -38.62 -10.35 1.56
CA LEU A 45 -39.92 -10.61 2.22
C LEU A 45 -40.68 -11.82 1.65
N ASP A 46 -40.05 -12.57 0.75
CA ASP A 46 -40.55 -13.78 0.12
C ASP A 46 -39.35 -14.67 -0.28
N ALA A 47 -39.55 -15.98 -0.30
CA ALA A 47 -38.52 -16.96 -0.60
C ALA A 47 -38.94 -17.81 -1.79
N ASP A 48 -39.05 -17.17 -2.95
CA ASP A 48 -39.41 -17.86 -4.17
C ASP A 48 -38.32 -18.90 -4.56
N PRO A 49 -38.68 -20.19 -4.73
CA PRO A 49 -37.75 -21.22 -5.18
C PRO A 49 -37.01 -20.89 -6.50
N PRO A 50 -37.61 -20.26 -7.53
CA PRO A 50 -36.87 -19.95 -8.78
C PRO A 50 -35.74 -18.93 -8.57
N ILE A 51 -35.85 -18.03 -7.59
CA ILE A 51 -34.80 -17.05 -7.30
C ILE A 51 -33.57 -17.76 -6.75
N LEU A 52 -33.76 -18.72 -5.84
CA LEU A 52 -32.67 -19.50 -5.25
C LEU A 52 -31.95 -20.35 -6.29
N GLU A 53 -32.68 -20.95 -7.23
CA GLU A 53 -32.11 -21.73 -8.33
C GLU A 53 -31.29 -20.84 -9.30
N ALA A 54 -31.73 -19.61 -9.55
CA ALA A 54 -31.04 -18.67 -10.44
C ALA A 54 -29.71 -18.13 -9.88
N LEU A 55 -29.48 -18.19 -8.56
CA LEU A 55 -28.26 -17.67 -7.92
C LEU A 55 -26.98 -18.40 -8.38
N GLY A 56 -27.06 -19.71 -8.63
CA GLY A 56 -25.94 -20.52 -9.11
C GLY A 56 -25.45 -20.07 -10.49
N PRO A 57 -26.31 -20.10 -11.53
CA PRO A 57 -25.99 -19.58 -12.85
C PRO A 57 -25.54 -18.12 -12.82
N LEU A 58 -26.21 -17.26 -12.05
CA LEU A 58 -25.83 -15.85 -11.93
C LEU A 58 -24.41 -15.68 -11.37
N ARG A 59 -24.04 -16.45 -10.34
CA ARG A 59 -22.67 -16.47 -9.81
C ARG A 59 -21.65 -16.88 -10.87
N GLY A 60 -21.98 -17.87 -11.72
CA GLY A 60 -21.17 -18.29 -12.85
C GLY A 60 -20.92 -17.16 -13.84
N HIS A 61 -21.99 -16.49 -14.29
CA HIS A 61 -21.90 -15.35 -15.19
C HIS A 61 -21.09 -14.18 -14.60
N LEU A 62 -21.33 -13.82 -13.34
CA LEU A 62 -20.57 -12.76 -12.65
C LEU A 62 -19.07 -13.10 -12.58
N THR A 63 -18.73 -14.37 -12.31
CA THR A 63 -17.33 -14.82 -12.28
C THR A 63 -16.69 -14.67 -13.66
N LEU A 64 -17.39 -15.08 -14.73
CA LEU A 64 -16.91 -14.97 -16.11
C LEU A 64 -16.73 -13.50 -16.52
N THR A 65 -17.72 -12.64 -16.26
CA THR A 65 -17.63 -11.20 -16.58
C THR A 65 -16.43 -10.56 -15.87
N ARG A 66 -16.18 -10.88 -14.60
CA ARG A 66 -15.01 -10.38 -13.87
C ARG A 66 -13.69 -10.86 -14.46
N ARG A 67 -13.63 -12.08 -14.97
CA ARG A 67 -12.44 -12.60 -15.67
C ARG A 67 -12.22 -11.84 -16.97
N PHE A 68 -13.29 -11.56 -17.72
CA PHE A 68 -13.22 -10.77 -18.95
C PHE A 68 -12.70 -9.34 -18.70
N ILE A 69 -13.18 -8.65 -17.65
CA ILE A 69 -12.68 -7.31 -17.29
C ILE A 69 -11.18 -7.33 -16.96
N ARG A 70 -10.68 -8.44 -16.39
CA ARG A 70 -9.27 -8.63 -16.03
C ARG A 70 -8.43 -9.27 -17.13
N PHE A 71 -8.96 -9.45 -18.34
CA PHE A 71 -8.33 -10.27 -19.39
C PHE A 71 -6.87 -9.91 -19.68
N PHE A 72 -6.50 -8.62 -19.62
CA PHE A 72 -5.12 -8.17 -19.81
C PHE A 72 -4.40 -7.69 -18.54
N TRP A 73 -5.00 -7.87 -17.36
CA TRP A 73 -4.37 -7.43 -16.09
C TRP A 73 -3.08 -8.16 -15.75
N PHE A 74 -2.89 -9.36 -16.31
CA PHE A 74 -1.64 -10.10 -16.14
C PHE A 74 -0.44 -9.37 -16.74
N LEU A 75 -0.63 -8.65 -17.86
CA LEU A 75 0.42 -7.83 -18.48
C LEU A 75 0.82 -6.68 -17.57
N ASN A 76 -0.14 -6.03 -16.92
CA ASN A 76 0.15 -5.00 -15.93
C ASN A 76 0.93 -5.56 -14.73
N SER A 77 0.59 -6.78 -14.30
CA SER A 77 1.30 -7.46 -13.21
C SER A 77 2.75 -7.80 -13.59
N PHE A 78 2.97 -8.39 -14.76
CA PHE A 78 4.32 -8.64 -15.27
C PHE A 78 5.11 -7.35 -15.52
N GLY A 79 4.47 -6.31 -16.08
CA GLY A 79 5.09 -5.01 -16.28
C GLY A 79 5.51 -4.36 -14.96
N THR A 80 4.68 -4.46 -13.92
CA THR A 80 5.04 -3.98 -12.57
C THR A 80 6.25 -4.73 -12.01
N SER A 81 6.27 -6.06 -12.13
CA SER A 81 7.40 -6.90 -11.72
C SER A 81 8.69 -6.51 -12.47
N TYR A 82 8.59 -6.37 -13.80
CA TYR A 82 9.72 -6.00 -14.65
C TYR A 82 10.27 -4.61 -14.32
N ASN A 83 9.40 -3.62 -14.10
CA ASN A 83 9.81 -2.27 -13.70
C ASN A 83 10.51 -2.25 -12.34
N LEU A 84 10.03 -3.05 -11.37
CA LEU A 84 10.71 -3.20 -10.09
C LEU A 84 12.08 -3.86 -10.28
N TYR A 85 12.18 -4.91 -11.09
CA TYR A 85 13.44 -5.59 -11.37
C TYR A 85 14.46 -4.69 -12.06
N THR A 86 14.06 -3.94 -13.09
CA THR A 86 14.96 -3.03 -13.80
C THR A 86 15.41 -1.85 -12.93
N SER A 87 14.57 -1.36 -12.02
CA SER A 87 14.94 -0.31 -11.05
C SER A 87 16.04 -0.75 -10.07
N ILE A 88 16.16 -2.06 -9.82
CA ILE A 88 17.23 -2.64 -9.01
C ILE A 88 18.53 -2.66 -9.81
N SER A 89 18.46 -3.12 -11.06
CA SER A 89 19.61 -3.28 -11.94
C SER A 89 20.19 -1.96 -12.45
N SER A 90 19.38 -0.91 -12.54
CA SER A 90 19.79 0.42 -13.02
C SER A 90 20.32 1.34 -11.91
N SER A 91 20.42 0.88 -10.65
CA SER A 91 21.11 1.64 -9.60
C SER A 91 22.60 1.71 -9.93
N PRO A 92 23.16 2.88 -10.30
CA PRO A 92 24.54 2.97 -10.74
C PRO A 92 25.47 2.67 -9.56
N SER A 93 26.39 1.72 -9.78
CA SER A 93 27.62 1.61 -9.00
C SER A 93 28.31 2.97 -9.04
N SER A 94 28.58 3.54 -7.87
CA SER A 94 29.30 4.79 -7.67
C SER A 94 30.56 4.87 -8.55
N SER A 95 30.51 5.69 -9.60
CA SER A 95 31.68 6.23 -10.26
C SER A 95 31.79 7.71 -9.89
N GLY A 96 32.81 8.06 -9.10
CA GLY A 96 33.30 9.43 -9.00
C GLY A 96 32.95 10.17 -7.71
N ASP A 97 33.98 10.22 -6.86
CA ASP A 97 34.32 11.30 -5.93
C ASP A 97 33.79 11.31 -4.49
N GLY A 98 34.70 11.68 -3.59
CA GLY A 98 34.75 11.30 -2.18
C GLY A 98 33.64 11.83 -1.28
N SER A 99 33.50 11.15 -0.14
CA SER A 99 32.74 11.55 1.05
C SER A 99 31.22 11.31 1.07
N ALA A 100 30.80 10.05 0.90
CA ALA A 100 29.82 9.44 1.81
C ALA A 100 29.76 7.93 1.54
N LYS A 101 30.12 7.11 2.54
CA LYS A 101 29.76 5.69 2.59
C LYS A 101 28.23 5.56 2.66
N ARG A 102 27.52 5.77 1.55
CA ARG A 102 26.19 5.18 1.35
C ARG A 102 26.45 3.77 0.85
N SER A 103 26.32 2.81 1.77
CA SER A 103 26.31 1.39 1.43
C SER A 103 25.46 1.18 0.17
N SER A 104 26.03 0.57 -0.85
CA SER A 104 25.33 -0.02 -1.99
C SER A 104 24.39 -1.10 -1.45
N ARG A 105 23.29 -0.70 -0.84
CA ARG A 105 22.36 -1.62 -0.24
C ARG A 105 21.52 -2.12 -1.40
N GLY A 106 21.83 -3.33 -1.87
CA GLY A 106 21.04 -4.04 -2.86
C GLY A 106 19.56 -4.02 -2.50
N ALA A 107 18.71 -4.31 -3.48
CA ALA A 107 17.26 -4.25 -3.35
C ALA A 107 16.78 -4.82 -2.01
N GLY A 108 15.93 -4.05 -1.32
CA GLY A 108 15.33 -4.50 -0.07
C GLY A 108 14.56 -5.80 -0.28
N LEU A 109 14.55 -6.67 0.75
CA LEU A 109 13.77 -7.91 0.76
C LEU A 109 12.31 -7.68 0.31
N GLU A 110 11.68 -6.59 0.77
CA GLU A 110 10.33 -6.19 0.40
C GLU A 110 10.14 -5.96 -1.10
N THR A 111 11.18 -5.49 -1.81
CA THR A 111 11.15 -5.28 -3.26
C THR A 111 11.20 -6.62 -3.99
N TRP A 112 12.05 -7.54 -3.54
CA TRP A 112 12.07 -8.91 -4.08
C TRP A 112 10.76 -9.65 -3.84
N LEU A 113 10.18 -9.51 -2.65
CA LEU A 113 8.87 -10.09 -2.33
C LEU A 113 7.76 -9.51 -3.22
N ASP A 114 7.79 -8.22 -3.53
CA ASP A 114 6.86 -7.61 -4.49
C ASP A 114 7.07 -8.12 -5.91
N ILE A 115 8.31 -8.26 -6.39
CA ILE A 115 8.63 -8.82 -7.71
C ILE A 115 8.01 -10.22 -7.84
N ILE A 116 8.22 -11.07 -6.83
CA ILE A 116 7.66 -12.43 -6.81
C ILE A 116 6.13 -12.37 -6.77
N LYS A 117 5.53 -11.53 -5.90
CA LYS A 117 4.08 -11.33 -5.84
C LYS A 117 3.49 -10.97 -7.20
N PHE A 118 4.05 -9.96 -7.87
CA PHE A 118 3.53 -9.48 -9.16
C PHE A 118 3.75 -10.47 -10.30
N THR A 119 4.85 -11.23 -10.26
CA THR A 119 5.09 -12.34 -11.20
C THR A 119 4.03 -13.44 -11.03
N LEU A 120 3.73 -13.83 -9.79
CA LEU A 120 2.70 -14.83 -9.48
C LEU A 120 1.29 -14.35 -9.84
N LEU A 121 0.97 -13.07 -9.60
CA LEU A 121 -0.29 -12.47 -10.07
C LEU A 121 -0.38 -12.45 -11.61
N GLY A 122 0.74 -12.21 -12.28
CA GLY A 122 0.85 -12.34 -13.73
C GLY A 122 0.57 -13.77 -14.21
N LEU A 123 1.17 -14.78 -13.57
CA LEU A 123 0.90 -16.18 -13.91
C LEU A 123 -0.56 -16.57 -13.67
N TYR A 124 -1.13 -16.16 -12.53
CA TYR A 124 -2.55 -16.35 -12.23
C TYR A 124 -3.45 -15.74 -13.31
N GLY A 125 -3.27 -14.45 -13.61
CA GLY A 125 -4.08 -13.75 -14.61
C GLY A 125 -3.88 -14.33 -16.01
N GLY A 126 -2.66 -14.72 -16.37
CA GLY A 126 -2.34 -15.32 -17.66
C GLY A 126 -3.05 -16.67 -17.86
N LEU A 127 -3.08 -17.51 -16.82
CA LEU A 127 -3.83 -18.78 -16.86
C LEU A 127 -5.36 -18.57 -16.89
N GLU A 128 -5.89 -17.59 -16.17
CA GLU A 128 -7.32 -17.25 -16.27
C GLU A 128 -7.68 -16.76 -17.67
N SER A 129 -6.84 -15.94 -18.29
CA SER A 129 -7.07 -15.43 -19.65
C SER A 129 -6.94 -16.54 -20.70
N LEU A 130 -5.97 -17.45 -20.53
CA LEU A 130 -5.76 -18.59 -21.42
C LEU A 130 -6.94 -19.57 -21.40
N THR A 131 -7.57 -19.75 -20.24
CA THR A 131 -8.71 -20.65 -20.06
C THR A 131 -10.06 -19.98 -20.33
N LEU A 132 -10.08 -18.68 -20.62
CA LEU A 132 -11.33 -17.94 -20.84
C LEU A 132 -12.13 -18.41 -22.07
N PRO A 133 -11.52 -18.70 -23.24
CA PRO A 133 -12.25 -19.19 -24.42
C PRO A 133 -13.02 -20.49 -24.16
N ASP A 134 -12.39 -21.43 -23.46
CA ASP A 134 -13.00 -22.71 -23.06
C ASP A 134 -14.20 -22.51 -22.13
N LEU A 135 -14.20 -21.45 -21.31
CA LEU A 135 -15.28 -21.13 -20.38
C LEU A 135 -16.47 -20.41 -21.04
N LEU A 136 -16.32 -19.91 -22.28
CA LEU A 136 -17.42 -19.31 -23.03
C LEU A 136 -18.41 -20.34 -23.56
N GLY A 137 -18.06 -21.64 -23.53
CA GLY A 137 -18.96 -22.72 -23.95
C GLY A 137 -19.20 -22.79 -25.46
N VAL A 138 -18.36 -22.12 -26.26
CA VAL A 138 -18.42 -22.17 -27.72
C VAL A 138 -17.51 -23.32 -28.20
N PRO A 139 -18.07 -24.43 -28.73
CA PRO A 139 -17.32 -25.66 -28.99
C PRO A 139 -16.10 -25.50 -29.91
N GLN A 140 -16.15 -24.55 -30.84
CA GLN A 140 -15.13 -24.35 -31.87
C GLN A 140 -13.88 -23.64 -31.36
N ILE A 141 -13.94 -22.97 -30.20
CA ILE A 141 -12.84 -22.22 -29.60
C ILE A 141 -12.35 -22.82 -28.28
N ALA A 142 -12.92 -23.95 -27.85
CA ALA A 142 -12.46 -24.68 -26.68
C ALA A 142 -11.20 -25.49 -27.02
N TYR A 143 -10.03 -24.95 -26.68
CA TYR A 143 -8.73 -25.52 -27.07
C TYR A 143 -8.23 -26.59 -26.10
N PHE A 144 -8.47 -26.41 -24.80
CA PHE A 144 -7.93 -27.32 -23.76
C PHE A 144 -8.95 -28.40 -23.34
N GLY A 145 -10.25 -28.11 -23.50
CA GLY A 145 -11.33 -28.95 -23.01
C GLY A 145 -11.59 -28.78 -21.52
N ALA A 146 -12.72 -29.30 -21.04
CA ALA A 146 -13.22 -29.02 -19.69
C ALA A 146 -12.28 -29.52 -18.57
N GLU A 147 -11.70 -30.71 -18.71
CA GLU A 147 -10.82 -31.29 -17.70
C GLU A 147 -9.51 -30.52 -17.55
N ARG A 148 -8.86 -30.19 -18.67
CA ARG A 148 -7.60 -29.45 -18.67
C ARG A 148 -7.81 -28.01 -18.21
N THR A 149 -8.90 -27.37 -18.64
CA THR A 149 -9.30 -26.04 -18.16
C THR A 149 -9.53 -26.03 -16.65
N ARG A 150 -10.16 -27.08 -16.10
CA ARG A 150 -10.31 -27.22 -14.64
C ARG A 150 -8.96 -27.34 -13.93
N SER A 151 -8.05 -28.18 -14.44
CA SER A 151 -6.71 -28.33 -13.88
C SER A 151 -5.92 -27.02 -13.91
N LEU A 152 -5.93 -26.30 -15.03
CA LEU A 152 -5.24 -25.01 -15.16
C LEU A 152 -5.83 -23.96 -14.23
N ASN A 153 -7.15 -23.95 -14.03
CA ASN A 153 -7.79 -23.06 -13.05
C ASN A 153 -7.34 -23.36 -11.62
N VAL A 154 -7.13 -24.63 -11.25
CA VAL A 154 -6.59 -25.01 -9.93
C VAL A 154 -5.16 -24.49 -9.76
N GLU A 155 -4.29 -24.65 -10.77
CA GLU A 155 -2.93 -24.10 -10.73
C GLU A 155 -2.93 -22.56 -10.63
N ALA A 156 -3.85 -21.90 -11.34
CA ALA A 156 -4.04 -20.45 -11.23
C ALA A 156 -4.37 -20.04 -9.78
N GLN A 157 -5.25 -20.78 -9.10
CA GLN A 157 -5.55 -20.51 -7.68
C GLN A 157 -4.33 -20.67 -6.77
N ARG A 158 -3.41 -21.61 -7.06
CA ARG A 158 -2.15 -21.75 -6.31
C ARG A 158 -1.26 -20.53 -6.47
N PHE A 159 -1.09 -20.04 -7.69
CA PHE A 159 -0.31 -18.82 -7.93
C PHE A 159 -0.93 -17.61 -7.25
N TRP A 160 -2.25 -17.47 -7.28
CA TRP A 160 -2.93 -16.39 -6.58
C TRP A 160 -2.72 -16.46 -5.06
N PHE A 161 -2.89 -17.64 -4.45
CA PHE A 161 -2.62 -17.85 -3.03
C PHE A 161 -1.18 -17.45 -2.67
N LEU A 162 -0.19 -17.98 -3.39
CA LEU A 162 1.21 -17.69 -3.13
C LEU A 162 1.49 -16.18 -3.26
N ALA A 163 0.92 -15.52 -4.27
CA ALA A 163 1.08 -14.08 -4.45
C ALA A 163 0.58 -13.27 -3.25
N LEU A 164 -0.55 -13.67 -2.67
CA LEU A 164 -1.09 -13.03 -1.46
C LEU A 164 -0.16 -13.24 -0.27
N VAL A 165 0.36 -14.45 -0.07
CA VAL A 165 1.34 -14.76 0.99
C VAL A 165 2.60 -13.89 0.86
N PHE A 166 3.17 -13.79 -0.34
CA PHE A 166 4.31 -12.89 -0.59
C PHE A 166 3.95 -11.42 -0.34
N GLY A 167 2.72 -11.00 -0.66
CA GLY A 167 2.20 -9.68 -0.33
C GLY A 167 2.13 -9.39 1.17
N VAL A 168 1.68 -10.36 1.96
CA VAL A 168 1.66 -10.28 3.42
C VAL A 168 3.09 -10.12 3.95
N PHE A 169 4.04 -10.94 3.50
CA PHE A 169 5.43 -10.84 3.92
C PHE A 169 6.08 -9.50 3.50
N ALA A 170 5.80 -9.01 2.29
CA ALA A 170 6.31 -7.72 1.82
C ALA A 170 5.79 -6.56 2.70
N ASN A 171 4.51 -6.59 3.08
CA ASN A 171 3.94 -5.57 3.96
C ASN A 171 4.42 -5.70 5.41
N LEU A 172 4.61 -6.93 5.91
CA LEU A 172 5.13 -7.17 7.25
C LEU A 172 6.57 -6.66 7.39
N THR A 173 7.42 -6.95 6.41
CA THR A 173 8.81 -6.45 6.38
C THR A 173 8.87 -4.92 6.35
N ARG A 174 7.95 -4.24 5.65
CA ARG A 174 7.79 -2.78 5.71
C ARG A 174 7.38 -2.27 7.09
N ILE A 175 6.46 -2.95 7.77
CA ILE A 175 6.06 -2.59 9.14
C ILE A 175 7.25 -2.75 10.10
N LEU A 176 7.97 -3.88 10.02
CA LEU A 176 9.15 -4.13 10.84
C LEU A 176 10.23 -3.07 10.62
N LYS A 177 10.49 -2.67 9.36
CA LYS A 177 11.40 -1.56 9.05
C LYS A 177 10.91 -0.23 9.61
N ALA A 178 9.61 0.05 9.51
CA ALA A 178 9.04 1.29 10.06
C ALA A 178 9.23 1.40 11.59
N PHE A 179 9.19 0.27 12.30
CA PHE A 179 9.50 0.21 13.74
C PHE A 179 11.01 0.27 14.02
N ALA A 180 11.82 -0.47 13.27
CA ALA A 180 13.27 -0.54 13.47
C ALA A 180 13.99 0.78 13.18
N TYR A 181 13.53 1.53 12.17
CA TYR A 181 14.03 2.86 11.84
C TYR A 181 13.26 3.98 12.56
N ALA A 182 12.90 3.74 13.83
CA ALA A 182 12.61 4.84 14.75
C ALA A 182 13.78 5.83 14.71
N PRO A 183 13.54 7.15 14.72
CA PRO A 183 14.61 8.14 14.68
C PRO A 183 15.36 8.10 16.01
N VAL A 184 16.25 7.11 16.14
CA VAL A 184 17.43 7.23 16.96
C VAL A 184 18.24 8.34 16.28
N PRO A 185 18.62 9.40 17.00
CA PRO A 185 19.49 10.43 16.44
C PRO A 185 20.66 9.72 15.75
N GLN A 186 20.81 9.97 14.45
CA GLN A 186 22.00 9.50 13.75
C GLN A 186 23.18 10.04 14.54
N HIS A 187 24.00 9.13 15.07
CA HIS A 187 25.22 9.47 15.77
C HIS A 187 26.01 10.43 14.89
N GLY A 188 26.25 11.65 15.37
CA GLY A 188 27.02 12.64 14.60
C GLY A 188 26.78 14.11 14.89
N HIS A 189 25.71 14.52 15.59
CA HIS A 189 25.61 15.90 16.10
C HIS A 189 25.66 15.93 17.62
N GLY A 190 26.80 16.43 18.09
CA GLY A 190 27.27 16.56 19.45
C GLY A 190 26.22 16.85 20.52
N TYR A 191 26.55 16.32 21.71
CA TYR A 191 26.22 16.91 23.01
C TYR A 191 26.83 18.32 23.22
N GLY A 192 27.08 19.07 22.14
CA GLY A 192 27.65 20.41 22.17
C GLY A 192 26.65 21.40 21.60
N THR A 193 26.41 22.46 22.35
CA THR A 193 25.75 23.71 21.97
C THR A 193 26.41 24.34 20.73
N GLY A 194 26.15 23.78 19.55
CA GLY A 194 26.71 24.24 18.29
C GLY A 194 25.93 25.40 17.67
N GLU A 195 25.97 26.58 18.30
CA GLU A 195 25.99 27.83 17.53
C GLU A 195 27.28 28.53 17.91
N LYS A 196 28.13 28.81 16.92
CA LYS A 196 29.22 29.76 17.10
C LYS A 196 28.58 31.13 17.38
N PRO A 197 29.13 31.95 18.30
CA PRO A 197 28.66 33.31 18.48
C PRO A 197 28.77 34.05 17.15
N VAL A 198 27.77 34.88 16.87
CA VAL A 198 27.80 35.82 15.75
C VAL A 198 28.98 36.75 15.99
N GLU A 199 30.05 36.64 15.18
CA GLU A 199 31.08 37.68 15.10
C GLU A 199 30.42 38.94 14.53
N GLU A 200 30.13 39.91 15.39
CA GLU A 200 29.89 41.28 14.97
C GLU A 200 31.18 41.85 14.37
N LYS A 201 31.13 42.08 13.06
CA LYS A 201 32.19 42.71 12.29
C LYS A 201 32.16 44.22 12.55
N SER A 202 32.80 44.69 13.61
CA SER A 202 33.12 46.12 13.77
C SER A 202 34.38 46.45 12.98
N THR A 203 34.18 47.00 11.79
CA THR A 203 35.22 47.66 10.99
C THR A 203 35.61 48.97 11.66
N VAL A 204 36.80 49.07 12.27
CA VAL A 204 37.53 50.34 12.45
C VAL A 204 39.03 50.04 12.36
N GLU A 205 39.65 50.60 11.32
CA GLU A 205 41.10 50.65 11.11
C GLU A 205 41.78 51.41 12.26
N GLY A 206 42.93 50.89 12.71
CA GLY A 206 43.74 51.52 13.74
C GLY A 206 44.61 52.64 13.19
N ASP A 207 44.92 53.61 14.06
CA ASP A 207 46.28 54.11 14.16
C ASP A 207 46.61 54.55 15.60
N VAL A 208 47.91 54.49 15.88
CA VAL A 208 48.64 54.44 17.15
C VAL A 208 48.52 55.70 18.04
N VAL A 209 48.62 55.55 19.37
CA VAL A 209 49.58 56.27 20.27
C VAL A 209 49.43 55.85 21.76
N THR A 210 50.61 55.77 22.38
CA THR A 210 51.06 55.40 23.73
C THR A 210 50.37 56.04 24.95
N GLY A 211 50.38 55.32 26.10
CA GLY A 211 50.33 55.96 27.43
C GLY A 211 49.89 55.06 28.60
N GLU A 212 50.86 54.72 29.45
CA GLU A 212 50.83 54.43 30.91
C GLU A 212 49.71 53.64 31.64
N LYS A 213 50.21 52.79 32.56
CA LYS A 213 49.57 52.03 33.65
C LYS A 213 48.51 52.79 34.45
N VAL A 214 47.42 52.11 34.82
CA VAL A 214 46.94 51.97 36.22
C VAL A 214 46.18 50.65 36.33
N GLY A 215 46.42 49.91 37.42
CA GLY A 215 45.73 48.66 37.74
C GLY A 215 44.28 48.85 38.18
N GLY A 216 43.50 47.80 37.97
CA GLY A 216 42.16 47.63 38.51
C GLY A 216 41.76 46.19 38.30
N GLU A 217 41.73 45.42 39.40
CA GLU A 217 40.92 44.21 39.48
C GLU A 217 39.48 44.58 39.09
N ASP A 218 38.98 44.00 38.01
CA ASP A 218 37.56 43.96 37.72
C ASP A 218 37.23 42.50 37.43
N ASP A 219 36.78 41.81 38.48
CA ASP A 219 36.04 40.55 38.40
C ASP A 219 34.72 40.84 37.66
N GLY A 220 34.81 41.03 36.35
CA GLY A 220 33.68 40.98 35.46
C GLY A 220 33.25 39.53 35.32
N GLU A 221 32.48 39.01 36.28
CA GLU A 221 31.67 37.81 36.09
C GLU A 221 30.86 38.03 34.80
N GLU A 222 31.33 37.42 33.71
CA GLU A 222 30.60 37.25 32.48
C GLU A 222 29.36 36.42 32.86
N LYS A 223 28.29 37.14 33.23
CA LYS A 223 27.00 36.59 33.60
C LYS A 223 26.39 36.05 32.32
N LEU A 224 26.91 34.89 31.88
CA LEU A 224 26.35 34.04 30.85
C LEU A 224 24.84 34.04 31.07
N ASP A 225 24.10 34.54 30.09
CA ASP A 225 22.66 34.69 30.14
C ASP A 225 22.02 33.28 30.19
N TRP A 226 22.02 32.71 31.38
CA TRP A 226 21.49 31.38 31.69
C TRP A 226 20.01 31.29 31.36
N GLU A 227 19.30 32.42 31.28
CA GLU A 227 17.91 32.50 30.87
C GLU A 227 17.76 32.38 29.35
N ALA A 228 18.59 33.09 28.58
CA ALA A 228 18.65 32.92 27.12
C ALA A 228 19.08 31.51 26.71
N GLU A 229 20.10 30.94 27.37
CA GLU A 229 20.56 29.57 27.07
C GLU A 229 19.50 28.52 27.46
N ARG A 230 18.77 28.72 28.58
CA ARG A 230 17.61 27.89 28.93
C ARG A 230 16.48 28.03 27.92
N ALA A 231 16.20 29.23 27.41
CA ALA A 231 15.16 29.46 26.40
C ALA A 231 15.51 28.75 25.07
N ARG A 232 16.78 28.82 24.65
CA ARG A 232 17.31 28.11 23.49
C ARG A 232 17.21 26.60 23.62
N LEU A 233 17.62 26.02 24.76
CA LEU A 233 17.49 24.59 25.03
C LEU A 233 16.02 24.15 25.03
N ARG A 234 15.11 24.94 25.61
CA ARG A 234 13.66 24.68 25.57
C ARG A 234 13.12 24.70 24.14
N ALA A 235 13.55 25.65 23.30
CA ALA A 235 13.16 25.71 21.89
C ALA A 235 13.64 24.48 21.11
N ILE A 236 14.88 24.03 21.32
CA ILE A 236 15.43 22.80 20.71
C ILE A 236 14.64 21.56 21.15
N VAL A 237 14.34 21.44 22.45
CA VAL A 237 13.56 20.31 23.00
C VAL A 237 12.13 20.32 22.46
N MET A 238 11.49 21.48 22.38
CA MET A 238 10.13 21.63 21.81
C MET A 238 10.11 21.26 20.33
N LYS A 239 11.07 21.75 19.52
CA LYS A 239 11.22 21.38 18.10
C LYS A 239 11.41 19.87 17.93
N ARG A 240 12.23 19.23 18.77
CA ARG A 240 12.40 17.76 18.79
C ARG A 240 11.13 17.02 19.23
N ARG A 241 10.37 17.56 20.18
CA ARG A 241 9.10 16.97 20.64
C ARG A 241 8.04 17.02 19.55
N GLU A 242 7.94 18.13 18.82
CA GLU A 242 7.03 18.28 17.68
C GLU A 242 7.42 17.40 16.50
N GLY A 243 8.72 17.33 16.16
CA GLY A 243 9.24 16.41 15.16
C GLY A 243 8.89 14.95 15.47
N ARG A 244 9.10 14.51 16.72
CA ARG A 244 8.69 13.16 17.17
C ARG A 244 7.17 12.95 17.10
N LYS A 245 6.35 13.95 17.41
CA LYS A 245 4.88 13.86 17.29
C LYS A 245 4.43 13.75 15.83
N ARG A 246 5.03 14.49 14.90
CA ARG A 246 4.73 14.40 13.45
C ARG A 246 5.14 13.03 12.92
N TRP A 247 6.37 12.61 13.20
CA TRP A 247 6.88 11.29 12.81
C TRP A 247 6.01 10.14 13.35
N ARG A 248 5.61 10.17 14.63
CA ARG A 248 4.71 9.14 15.18
C ARG A 248 3.38 9.07 14.46
N ARG A 249 2.81 10.22 14.06
CA ARG A 249 1.57 10.27 13.28
C ARG A 249 1.76 9.67 11.89
N GLU A 250 2.85 10.01 11.21
CA GLU A 250 3.18 9.45 9.89
C GLU A 250 3.41 7.94 9.94
N VAL A 251 4.15 7.44 10.94
CA VAL A 251 4.40 6.02 11.14
C VAL A 251 3.11 5.28 11.50
N ALA A 252 2.31 5.82 12.41
CA ALA A 252 1.01 5.24 12.75
C ALA A 252 0.09 5.15 11.52
N PHE A 253 0.07 6.19 10.68
CA PHE A 253 -0.69 6.19 9.43
C PHE A 253 -0.18 5.12 8.44
N LYS A 254 1.15 5.04 8.23
CA LYS A 254 1.78 4.02 7.38
C LYS A 254 1.47 2.61 7.87
N ILE A 255 1.62 2.35 9.16
CA ILE A 255 1.32 1.05 9.77
C ILE A 255 -0.16 0.71 9.63
N LYS A 256 -1.07 1.66 9.86
CA LYS A 256 -2.50 1.44 9.67
C LYS A 256 -2.84 1.07 8.22
N SER A 257 -2.24 1.76 7.26
CA SER A 257 -2.42 1.47 5.83
C SER A 257 -1.87 0.09 5.45
N LEU A 258 -0.64 -0.23 5.89
CA LEU A 258 0.00 -1.54 5.63
C LEU A 258 -0.75 -2.68 6.33
N GLY A 259 -1.19 -2.47 7.57
CA GLY A 259 -1.98 -3.43 8.34
C GLY A 259 -3.31 -3.75 7.66
N ARG A 260 -4.00 -2.73 7.11
CA ARG A 260 -5.23 -2.94 6.31
C ARG A 260 -4.96 -3.83 5.10
N LYS A 261 -3.84 -3.62 4.39
CA LYS A 261 -3.44 -4.46 3.24
C LYS A 261 -3.15 -5.90 3.65
N ILE A 262 -2.44 -6.10 4.77
CA ILE A 262 -2.16 -7.43 5.32
C ILE A 262 -3.47 -8.15 5.66
N ILE A 263 -4.40 -7.50 6.36
CA ILE A 263 -5.69 -8.08 6.72
C ILE A 263 -6.47 -8.45 5.44
N SER A 264 -6.50 -7.57 4.44
CA SER A 264 -7.15 -7.85 3.16
C SER A 264 -6.53 -9.04 2.44
N ASP A 265 -5.19 -9.09 2.32
CA ASP A 265 -4.49 -10.18 1.65
C ASP A 265 -4.69 -11.52 2.41
N LEU A 266 -4.69 -11.50 3.74
CA LEU A 266 -4.96 -12.69 4.57
C LEU A 266 -6.40 -13.20 4.44
N LEU A 267 -7.38 -12.28 4.45
CA LEU A 267 -8.77 -12.64 4.21
C LEU A 267 -8.93 -13.22 2.81
N ASP A 268 -8.32 -12.60 1.80
CA ASP A 268 -8.38 -13.10 0.43
C ASP A 268 -7.67 -14.46 0.26
N CYS A 269 -6.67 -14.83 1.08
CA CYS A 269 -6.05 -16.16 1.07
C CYS A 269 -7.03 -17.29 1.37
N LEU A 270 -8.10 -17.01 2.12
CA LEU A 270 -9.12 -17.99 2.45
C LEU A 270 -9.87 -18.49 1.21
N ILE A 271 -10.05 -17.64 0.20
CA ILE A 271 -10.80 -17.98 -1.01
C ILE A 271 -10.07 -19.05 -1.86
N PRO A 272 -8.82 -18.83 -2.33
CA PRO A 272 -8.09 -19.88 -3.03
C PRO A 272 -7.75 -21.04 -2.09
N GLY A 273 -7.50 -20.80 -0.80
CA GLY A 273 -7.27 -21.86 0.18
C GLY A 273 -8.45 -22.83 0.30
N GLY A 274 -9.69 -22.33 0.25
CA GLY A 274 -10.90 -23.14 0.20
C GLY A 274 -11.06 -23.90 -1.11
N ILE A 275 -10.78 -23.26 -2.26
CA ILE A 275 -10.84 -23.92 -3.58
C ILE A 275 -9.80 -25.04 -3.70
N LEU A 276 -8.62 -24.85 -3.12
CA LEU A 276 -7.54 -25.84 -3.10
C LEU A 276 -7.76 -26.96 -2.07
N GLY A 277 -8.79 -26.86 -1.22
CA GLY A 277 -9.05 -27.81 -0.15
C GLY A 277 -8.07 -27.75 1.02
N TRP A 278 -7.27 -26.69 1.13
CA TRP A 278 -6.32 -26.49 2.23
C TRP A 278 -7.00 -26.01 3.51
N VAL A 279 -8.14 -25.33 3.37
CA VAL A 279 -8.95 -24.86 4.50
C VAL A 279 -10.40 -25.27 4.26
N ASN A 280 -11.04 -25.88 5.26
CA ASN A 280 -12.46 -26.19 5.19
C ASN A 280 -13.28 -24.95 5.54
N ILE A 281 -13.83 -24.29 4.53
CA ILE A 281 -14.59 -23.06 4.66
C ILE A 281 -16.00 -23.32 4.18
N GLN A 282 -16.99 -23.02 5.02
CA GLN A 282 -18.39 -23.07 4.60
C GLN A 282 -18.62 -22.10 3.43
N PRO A 283 -19.40 -22.48 2.40
CA PRO A 283 -19.62 -21.65 1.21
C PRO A 283 -20.05 -20.21 1.54
N GLY A 284 -20.87 -20.05 2.59
CA GLY A 284 -21.32 -18.74 3.07
C GLY A 284 -20.20 -17.89 3.67
N THR A 285 -19.28 -18.49 4.43
CA THR A 285 -18.12 -17.78 4.99
C THR A 285 -17.20 -17.26 3.88
N GLY A 286 -16.98 -18.04 2.81
CA GLY A 286 -16.22 -17.58 1.65
C GLY A 286 -16.85 -16.35 0.97
N GLY A 287 -18.19 -16.33 0.87
CA GLY A 287 -18.94 -15.17 0.40
C GLY A 287 -18.77 -13.94 1.31
N ILE A 288 -18.90 -14.11 2.63
CA ILE A 288 -18.72 -13.02 3.61
C ILE A 288 -17.31 -12.42 3.51
N VAL A 289 -16.28 -13.26 3.49
CA VAL A 289 -14.89 -12.82 3.35
C VAL A 289 -14.70 -12.04 2.06
N MET A 290 -15.20 -12.56 0.93
CA MET A 290 -15.15 -11.88 -0.36
C MET A 290 -15.87 -10.53 -0.33
N LEU A 291 -17.00 -10.42 0.36
CA LEU A 291 -17.75 -9.17 0.49
C LEU A 291 -16.95 -8.12 1.29
N ILE A 292 -16.39 -8.52 2.43
CA ILE A 292 -15.57 -7.65 3.29
C ILE A 292 -14.37 -7.12 2.51
N THR A 293 -13.61 -7.99 1.83
CA THR A 293 -12.44 -7.56 1.06
C THR A 293 -12.81 -6.70 -0.14
N SER A 294 -13.98 -6.95 -0.76
CA SER A 294 -14.51 -6.10 -1.83
C SER A 294 -14.82 -4.68 -1.33
N VAL A 295 -15.46 -4.53 -0.17
CA VAL A 295 -15.75 -3.20 0.41
C VAL A 295 -14.45 -2.48 0.78
N MET A 296 -13.50 -3.19 1.40
CA MET A 296 -12.20 -2.62 1.78
C MET A 296 -11.44 -2.10 0.56
N THR A 297 -11.37 -2.88 -0.52
CA THR A 297 -10.63 -2.51 -1.73
C THR A 297 -11.37 -1.49 -2.60
N SER A 298 -12.71 -1.54 -2.65
CA SER A 298 -13.53 -0.51 -3.30
C SER A 298 -13.30 0.86 -2.69
N ARG A 299 -13.14 0.95 -1.37
CA ARG A 299 -12.84 2.22 -0.69
C ARG A 299 -11.50 2.81 -1.14
N ASP A 300 -10.47 1.98 -1.32
CA ASP A 300 -9.17 2.44 -1.81
C ASP A 300 -9.28 3.01 -3.25
N ILE A 301 -10.06 2.36 -4.11
CA ILE A 301 -10.32 2.83 -5.48
C ILE A 301 -11.17 4.12 -5.45
N TRP A 302 -12.18 4.19 -4.59
CA TRP A 302 -13.00 5.38 -4.39
C TRP A 302 -12.16 6.59 -3.99
N GLU A 303 -11.27 6.43 -3.01
CA GLU A 303 -10.35 7.47 -2.56
C GLU A 303 -9.40 7.92 -3.68
N ARG A 304 -8.89 6.97 -4.50
CA ARG A 304 -8.08 7.26 -5.70
C ARG A 304 -8.84 8.07 -6.75
N CYS A 305 -10.05 7.64 -7.13
CA CYS A 305 -10.88 8.36 -8.11
C CYS A 305 -11.22 9.78 -7.62
N GLY A 306 -11.49 9.93 -6.32
CA GLY A 306 -11.72 11.25 -5.72
C GLY A 306 -10.51 12.17 -5.78
N ALA A 307 -9.29 11.63 -5.67
CA ALA A 307 -8.08 12.42 -5.85
C ALA A 307 -7.92 12.91 -7.30
N THR A 308 -8.14 12.04 -8.28
CA THR A 308 -8.10 12.40 -9.71
C THR A 308 -9.16 13.45 -10.08
N VAL A 309 -10.37 13.34 -9.52
CA VAL A 309 -11.43 14.34 -9.75
C VAL A 309 -11.07 15.69 -9.12
N ARG A 310 -10.44 15.69 -7.93
CA ARG A 310 -9.95 16.94 -7.31
C ARG A 310 -8.89 17.60 -8.18
N GLU A 311 -7.93 16.83 -8.67
CA GLU A 311 -6.85 17.32 -9.54
C GLU A 311 -7.42 17.96 -10.82
N LYS A 312 -8.37 17.30 -11.49
CA LYS A 312 -9.05 17.81 -12.69
C LYS A 312 -9.90 19.07 -12.45
N ARG A 313 -10.36 19.31 -11.22
CA ARG A 313 -11.12 20.52 -10.86
C ARG A 313 -10.21 21.67 -10.43
N SER A 314 -8.97 21.37 -10.02
CA SER A 314 -7.96 22.37 -9.65
C SER A 314 -7.10 22.84 -10.83
N SER A 315 -7.08 22.09 -11.93
CA SER A 315 -6.50 22.47 -13.23
C SER A 315 -7.47 23.32 -14.05
#